data_AF-A0A317EZ66-F1
#
_entry.id   AF-A0A317EZ66-F1
#
_cell.length_a   1.000
_cell.length_b   1.000
_cell.length_c   1.000
_cell.angle_alpha   90.00
_cell.angle_beta   90.00
_cell.angle_gamma   90.00
#
_symmetry.space_group_name_H-M   'P 1'
#
loop_
_entity.id
_entity.type
_entity.pdbx_description
1 polymer ?
#
loop_
_entity_poly.entity_id
_entity_poly.type
_entity_poly.pdbx_seq_one_letter_code
_entity_poly.pdbx_strand_id
1 'polypeptide(L)'
;MPIYRYYNAGNGDHYYTLNQGNYSGYQYEGILGYAYSVSANNTNPVYSYYNRYNGDHYLSTSTTIPSNYIREGVAFYLVKK
;
A
#
# COMPACT_ATOMS: atom_id res chain seq x y z
N MET A 1 11.35 -5.26 5.95
CA MET A 1 10.09 -5.89 6.44
C MET A 1 9.32 -6.42 5.24
N PRO A 2 8.62 -7.56 5.35
CA PRO A 2 7.79 -8.09 4.26
C PRO A 2 6.60 -7.17 3.95
N ILE A 3 6.24 -7.08 2.68
CA ILE A 3 4.98 -6.50 2.21
C ILE A 3 4.01 -7.66 2.04
N TYR A 4 2.97 -7.68 2.86
CA TYR A 4 1.90 -8.67 2.78
C TYR A 4 0.87 -8.21 1.77
N ARG A 5 0.46 -9.11 0.88
CA ARG A 5 -0.62 -8.89 -0.08
C ARG A 5 -1.87 -9.63 0.38
N TYR A 6 -3.02 -8.97 0.28
CA TYR A 6 -4.31 -9.56 0.52
C TYR A 6 -5.27 -9.22 -0.61
N TYR A 7 -6.19 -10.14 -0.92
CA TYR A 7 -7.16 -10.00 -2.00
C TYR A 7 -8.59 -10.09 -1.49
N ASN A 8 -9.45 -9.18 -1.96
CA ASN A 8 -10.88 -9.20 -1.68
C ASN A 8 -11.65 -9.70 -2.91
N ALA A 9 -12.15 -10.93 -2.85
CA ALA A 9 -12.90 -11.54 -3.95
C ALA A 9 -14.26 -10.89 -4.22
N GLY A 10 -14.81 -10.12 -3.26
CA GLY A 10 -16.09 -9.44 -3.41
C GLY A 10 -16.06 -8.23 -4.34
N ASN A 11 -14.90 -7.56 -4.45
CA ASN A 11 -14.74 -6.36 -5.28
C ASN A 11 -13.49 -6.40 -6.19
N GLY A 12 -12.64 -7.43 -6.08
CA GLY A 12 -11.42 -7.58 -6.87
C GLY A 12 -10.22 -6.77 -6.38
N ASP A 13 -10.33 -6.13 -5.21
CA ASP A 13 -9.30 -5.23 -4.67
C ASP A 13 -8.10 -5.99 -4.08
N HIS A 14 -6.92 -5.36 -4.14
CA HIS A 14 -5.71 -5.83 -3.48
C HIS A 14 -5.23 -4.82 -2.44
N TYR A 15 -5.03 -5.29 -1.21
CA TYR A 15 -4.48 -4.51 -0.12
C TYR A 15 -3.03 -4.92 0.17
N TYR A 16 -2.15 -3.92 0.32
CA TYR A 16 -0.73 -4.12 0.59
C TYR A 16 -0.33 -3.41 1.88
N THR A 17 0.33 -4.13 2.78
CA THR A 17 0.67 -3.60 4.11
C THR A 17 1.94 -4.25 4.67
N LEU A 18 2.63 -3.53 5.56
CA LEU A 18 3.73 -4.10 6.35
C LEU A 18 3.24 -4.85 7.60
N ASN A 19 1.95 -4.74 7.93
CA ASN A 19 1.36 -5.36 9.09
C ASN A 19 0.69 -6.67 8.68
N GLN A 20 1.11 -7.79 9.27
CA GLN A 20 0.41 -9.04 9.08
C GLN A 20 -0.82 -9.07 9.98
N GLY A 21 -1.98 -9.47 9.46
CA GLY A 21 -3.20 -9.52 10.23
C GLY A 21 -4.36 -10.12 9.46
N ASN A 22 -5.53 -10.07 10.09
CA ASN A 22 -6.79 -10.43 9.45
C ASN A 22 -7.53 -9.15 9.11
N TYR A 23 -7.83 -8.97 7.83
CA TYR A 23 -8.54 -7.81 7.31
C TYR A 23 -9.91 -8.28 6.81
N SER A 24 -10.98 -7.65 7.29
CA SER A 24 -12.34 -8.09 6.98
C SER A 24 -12.60 -8.06 5.47
N GLY A 25 -13.00 -9.20 4.91
CA GLY A 25 -13.24 -9.35 3.47
C GLY A 25 -11.99 -9.61 2.62
N TYR A 26 -10.79 -9.61 3.21
CA TYR A 26 -9.53 -9.83 2.50
C TYR A 26 -8.91 -11.17 2.87
N GLN A 27 -8.49 -11.93 1.86
CA GLN A 27 -7.78 -13.19 1.99
C GLN A 27 -6.28 -12.98 1.83
N TYR A 28 -5.48 -13.56 2.71
CA TYR A 28 -4.02 -13.45 2.62
C TYR A 28 -3.48 -14.22 1.41
N GLU A 29 -2.68 -13.55 0.58
CA GLU A 29 -2.10 -14.14 -0.64
C GLU A 29 -0.59 -14.40 -0.53
N GLY A 30 0.06 -13.94 0.53
CA GLY A 30 1.50 -14.14 0.72
C GLY A 30 2.31 -12.85 0.85
N ILE A 31 3.63 -13.02 0.76
CA ILE A 31 4.60 -11.92 0.75
C ILE A 31 4.86 -11.53 -0.70
N LEU A 32 4.59 -10.27 -1.05
CA LEU A 32 4.88 -9.71 -2.37
C LEU A 32 6.37 -9.38 -2.54
N GLY A 33 7.02 -8.98 -1.45
CA GLY A 33 8.41 -8.54 -1.44
C GLY A 33 8.80 -7.94 -0.10
N TYR A 34 9.87 -7.14 -0.08
CA TYR A 34 10.37 -6.50 1.12
C TYR A 34 10.53 -4.98 0.93
N ALA A 35 10.18 -4.23 1.96
CA ALA A 35 10.31 -2.77 2.03
C ALA A 35 10.85 -2.33 3.39
N TYR A 36 11.28 -1.08 3.48
CA TYR A 36 11.65 -0.43 4.73
C TYR A 36 10.42 0.29 5.30
N SER A 37 10.20 0.18 6.62
CA SER A 37 9.13 0.91 7.32
C SER A 37 9.47 2.38 7.57
N VAL A 38 10.75 2.74 7.49
CA VAL A 38 11.27 4.09 7.68
C VAL A 38 12.20 4.45 6.54
N SER A 39 12.41 5.74 6.31
CA SER A 39 13.35 6.23 5.31
C SER A 39 14.76 5.69 5.60
N ALA A 40 15.41 5.18 4.56
CA ALA A 40 16.79 4.72 4.60
C ALA A 40 17.57 5.22 3.37
N ASN A 41 18.91 5.14 3.44
CA ASN A 41 19.77 5.47 2.31
C ASN A 41 19.35 4.68 1.06
N ASN A 42 19.28 5.38 -0.08
CA ASN A 42 18.88 4.82 -1.38
C ASN A 42 17.47 4.20 -1.42
N THR A 43 16.52 4.77 -0.68
CA THR A 43 15.10 4.39 -0.79
C THR A 43 14.23 5.54 -1.32
N ASN A 44 13.10 5.18 -1.93
CA ASN A 44 12.02 6.10 -2.34
C ASN A 44 10.76 5.79 -1.51
N PRO A 45 10.03 6.81 -1.05
CA PRO A 45 8.74 6.61 -0.39
C PRO A 45 7.71 6.09 -1.40
N VAL A 46 6.85 5.19 -0.92
CA VAL A 46 5.58 4.81 -1.54
C VAL A 46 4.48 5.42 -0.69
N TYR A 47 3.66 6.25 -1.31
CA TYR A 47 2.55 6.94 -0.67
C TYR A 47 1.26 6.14 -0.79
N SER A 48 0.43 6.20 0.26
CA SER A 48 -0.95 5.73 0.22
C SER A 48 -1.90 6.88 -0.04
N TYR A 49 -2.85 6.63 -0.93
CA TYR A 49 -3.92 7.54 -1.30
C TYR A 49 -5.26 6.85 -1.09
N TYR A 50 -6.20 7.53 -0.45
CA TYR A 50 -7.53 7.01 -0.17
C TYR A 50 -8.62 7.81 -0.87
N ASN A 51 -9.54 7.12 -1.54
CA ASN A 51 -10.72 7.72 -2.12
C ASN A 51 -11.94 7.51 -1.21
N ARG A 52 -12.34 8.57 -0.52
CA ARG A 52 -13.47 8.54 0.43
C ARG A 52 -14.83 8.21 -0.18
N TYR A 53 -14.98 8.31 -1.51
CA TYR A 53 -16.26 8.10 -2.18
C TYR A 53 -16.53 6.61 -2.47
N ASN A 54 -15.48 5.81 -2.68
CA ASN A 54 -15.62 4.40 -3.02
C ASN A 54 -14.80 3.46 -2.13
N GLY A 55 -13.98 4.00 -1.22
CA GLY A 55 -13.13 3.21 -0.31
C GLY A 55 -11.81 2.74 -0.91
N ASP A 56 -11.49 3.14 -2.15
CA ASP A 56 -10.32 2.64 -2.88
C ASP A 56 -9.00 3.17 -2.31
N HIS A 57 -7.99 2.29 -2.28
CA HIS A 57 -6.62 2.63 -1.89
C HIS A 57 -5.68 2.50 -3.07
N TYR A 58 -4.86 3.52 -3.27
CA TYR A 58 -3.88 3.57 -4.34
C TYR A 58 -2.49 3.83 -3.80
N LEU A 59 -1.52 2.98 -4.19
CA LEU A 59 -0.12 3.11 -3.82
C LEU A 59 0.69 3.68 -4.99
N SER A 60 1.50 4.71 -4.72
CA SER A 60 2.35 5.31 -5.76
C SER A 60 3.60 5.95 -5.19
N THR A 61 4.67 5.99 -6.00
CA THR A 61 5.86 6.81 -5.71
C THR A 61 5.71 8.26 -6.17
N SER A 62 4.66 8.57 -6.93
CA SER A 62 4.35 9.95 -7.32
C SER A 62 3.84 10.73 -6.13
N THR A 63 4.19 12.02 -6.03
CA THR A 63 3.63 12.93 -5.03
C THR A 63 2.32 13.58 -5.48
N THR A 64 1.98 13.46 -6.76
CA THR A 64 0.72 13.98 -7.32
C THR A 64 -0.47 13.24 -6.73
N ILE A 65 -1.41 13.99 -6.15
CA ILE A 65 -2.65 13.44 -5.61
C ILE A 65 -3.63 13.20 -6.78
N PRO A 66 -4.09 11.96 -7.04
CA PRO A 66 -5.09 11.72 -8.06
C PRO A 66 -6.43 12.38 -7.71
N SER A 67 -7.25 12.68 -8.73
CA SER A 67 -8.58 13.27 -8.52
C SER A 67 -9.46 12.37 -7.65
N ASN A 68 -10.16 12.97 -6.68
CA ASN A 68 -10.99 12.30 -5.67
C ASN A 68 -10.25 11.52 -4.56
N TYR A 69 -8.91 11.54 -4.56
CA TYR A 69 -8.12 10.95 -3.50
C TYR A 69 -7.61 11.99 -2.51
N ILE A 70 -7.34 11.55 -1.29
CA ILE A 70 -6.54 12.26 -0.29
C ILE A 70 -5.28 11.46 -0.01
N ARG A 71 -4.18 12.15 0.32
CA ARG A 71 -2.94 11.48 0.72
C ARG A 71 -3.02 11.08 2.18
N GLU A 72 -2.91 9.79 2.47
CA GLU A 72 -2.88 9.28 3.85
C GLU A 72 -1.48 9.38 4.46
N GLY A 73 -0.43 9.26 3.64
CA GLY A 73 0.96 9.39 4.09
C GLY A 73 1.91 8.46 3.34
N VAL A 74 3.07 8.21 3.91
CA VAL A 74 4.02 7.20 3.42
C VAL A 74 3.61 5.84 3.96
N ALA A 75 3.34 4.89 3.07
CA ALA A 75 3.04 3.51 3.43
C ALA A 75 4.31 2.73 3.80
N PHE A 76 5.35 2.83 2.96
CA PHE A 76 6.65 2.19 3.15
C PHE A 76 7.66 2.75 2.14
N TYR A 77 8.92 2.29 2.21
CA TYR A 77 10.01 2.74 1.36
C TYR A 77 10.62 1.57 0.58
N LEU A 78 10.82 1.76 -0.73
CA LEU A 78 11.43 0.77 -1.63
C LEU A 78 12.84 1.21 -2.06
N VAL A 79 13.72 0.26 -2.32
CA VAL A 79 15.07 0.55 -2.83
C VAL A 79 14.97 1.21 -4.21
N LYS A 80 15.77 2.26 -4.44
CA LYS A 80 15.91 2.90 -5.75
C LYS A 80 16.43 1.88 -6.76
N LYS A 81 15.84 1.86 -7.95
CA LYS A 81 16.41 1.14 -9.10
C LYS A 81 17.50 1.96 -9.74
#